data_AF-S9UMJ7-F1
#
_entry.id   AF-S9UMJ7-F1
#
_cell.length_a   1.000
_cell.length_b   1.000
_cell.length_c   1.000
_cell.angle_alpha   90.00
_cell.angle_beta   90.00
_cell.angle_gamma   90.00
#
_symmetry.space_group_name_H-M   'P 1'
#
loop_
_entity.id
_entity.type
_entity.pdbx_description
1 polymer ?
#
loop_
_entity_poly.entity_id
_entity_poly.type
_entity_poly.pdbx_seq_one_letter_code
_entity_poly.pdbx_strand_id
1 'polypeptide(L)'
;MTGQHRPDFTPGMIAGDQVIITNIKDAVMTGDSWIRVPITWQTAYPGGKYRVRLSEMYERDPCMVMWWFLKDEVNHHFVRKLKMRVAPLEKAWLYEDSIHPHADKHPRPITWKDPSPTGWRYKDPQFQQRWRPNEFMQ
;
A
#
# COMPACT_ATOMS: atom_id res chain seq x y z
N MET A 1 -8.04 6.51 0.39
CA MET A 1 -9.20 5.88 -0.27
C MET A 1 -10.39 5.62 0.66
N THR A 2 -10.23 4.88 1.77
CA THR A 2 -11.35 4.58 2.71
C THR A 2 -11.70 5.73 3.64
N GLY A 3 -10.76 6.64 3.89
CA GLY A 3 -10.95 7.82 4.75
C GLY A 3 -10.47 7.64 6.20
N GLN A 4 -9.89 6.49 6.55
CA GLN A 4 -9.37 6.21 7.91
C GLN A 4 -8.22 7.15 8.35
N HIS A 5 -7.58 7.85 7.41
CA HIS A 5 -6.53 8.82 7.73
C HIS A 5 -7.06 10.13 8.30
N ARG A 6 -8.37 10.40 8.15
CA ARG A 6 -8.98 11.63 8.65
C ARG A 6 -9.50 11.46 10.08
N PRO A 7 -9.39 12.48 10.94
CA PRO A 7 -9.87 12.42 12.32
C PRO A 7 -11.41 12.35 12.40
N ASP A 8 -12.13 12.82 11.38
CA ASP A 8 -13.59 12.79 11.28
C ASP A 8 -14.14 11.49 10.64
N PHE A 9 -13.32 10.43 10.59
CA PHE A 9 -13.70 9.15 10.02
C PHE A 9 -14.89 8.53 10.77
N THR A 10 -15.97 8.26 10.04
CA THR A 10 -17.14 7.54 10.53
C THR A 10 -17.41 6.33 9.64
N PRO A 11 -17.50 5.09 10.18
CA PRO A 11 -17.68 3.89 9.35
C PRO A 11 -18.92 3.87 8.45
N GLY A 12 -19.98 4.60 8.81
CA GLY A 12 -21.20 4.73 8.00
C GLY A 12 -21.11 5.73 6.85
N MET A 13 -20.08 6.59 6.84
CA MET A 13 -19.92 7.67 5.87
C MET A 13 -18.71 7.41 4.96
N ILE A 14 -18.92 7.43 3.64
CA ILE A 14 -17.87 7.12 2.67
C ILE A 14 -17.16 8.41 2.23
N ALA A 15 -16.23 8.89 3.05
CA ALA A 15 -15.56 10.18 2.88
C ALA A 15 -14.03 10.10 2.75
N GLY A 16 -13.53 9.16 1.94
CA GLY A 16 -12.09 9.10 1.61
C GLY A 16 -11.68 9.87 0.36
N ASP A 17 -10.39 10.16 0.26
CA ASP A 17 -9.77 10.93 -0.83
C ASP A 17 -9.45 10.06 -2.06
N GLN A 18 -9.36 10.69 -3.23
CA GLN A 18 -8.89 10.08 -4.47
C GLN A 18 -7.37 9.92 -4.43
N VAL A 19 -6.88 8.76 -4.87
CA VAL A 19 -5.45 8.45 -4.90
C VAL A 19 -5.09 8.02 -6.31
N ILE A 20 -4.03 8.62 -6.85
CA ILE A 20 -3.46 8.27 -8.14
C ILE A 20 -2.18 7.49 -7.87
N ILE A 21 -2.13 6.25 -8.34
CA ILE A 21 -1.00 5.34 -8.22
C ILE A 21 -0.39 5.22 -9.61
N THR A 22 0.84 5.70 -9.75
CA THR A 22 1.65 5.65 -10.97
C THR A 22 2.79 4.65 -10.82
N ASN A 23 3.45 4.31 -11.93
CA ASN A 23 4.62 3.42 -11.97
C ASN A 23 4.30 2.03 -11.37
N ILE A 24 3.10 1.50 -11.61
CA ILE A 24 2.72 0.17 -11.09
C ILE A 24 3.61 -0.92 -11.67
N LYS A 25 4.16 -0.72 -12.88
CA LYS A 25 5.11 -1.66 -13.46
C LYS A 25 6.41 -1.78 -12.64
N ASP A 26 6.81 -0.74 -11.93
CA ASP A 26 8.04 -0.74 -11.13
C ASP A 26 7.81 -1.27 -9.70
N ALA A 27 6.60 -1.77 -9.40
CA ALA A 27 6.27 -2.33 -8.10
C ALA A 27 7.12 -3.59 -7.81
N VAL A 28 7.64 -3.67 -6.58
CA VAL A 28 8.53 -4.76 -6.16
C VAL A 28 7.81 -5.69 -5.20
N MET A 29 8.07 -6.99 -5.34
CA MET A 29 7.71 -8.01 -4.37
C MET A 29 8.97 -8.64 -3.80
N THR A 30 8.94 -9.02 -2.52
CA THR A 30 10.10 -9.59 -1.83
C THR A 30 10.35 -11.04 -2.27
N GLY A 31 11.59 -11.38 -2.60
CA GLY A 31 12.01 -12.76 -2.96
C GLY A 31 11.23 -13.35 -4.14
N ASP A 32 10.93 -14.65 -4.08
CA ASP A 32 10.23 -15.40 -5.14
C ASP A 32 8.69 -15.22 -5.13
N SER A 33 8.18 -14.18 -4.46
CA SER A 33 6.74 -14.00 -4.26
C SER A 33 5.96 -13.91 -5.57
N TRP A 34 6.56 -13.35 -6.62
CA TRP A 34 5.97 -13.29 -7.97
C TRP A 34 5.54 -14.66 -8.53
N ILE A 35 6.31 -15.70 -8.21
CA ILE A 35 6.09 -17.06 -8.73
C ILE A 35 5.26 -17.88 -7.74
N ARG A 36 5.48 -17.66 -6.44
CA ARG A 36 4.92 -18.51 -5.38
C ARG A 36 3.54 -18.09 -4.91
N VAL A 37 3.21 -16.80 -4.97
CA VAL A 37 1.91 -16.29 -4.49
C VAL A 37 0.84 -16.51 -5.56
N PRO A 38 -0.19 -17.33 -5.28
CA PRO A 38 -1.26 -17.58 -6.22
C PRO A 38 -2.41 -16.59 -6.02
N ILE A 39 -3.04 -16.18 -7.11
CA ILE A 39 -4.37 -15.57 -7.13
C ILE A 39 -5.37 -16.63 -7.58
N THR A 40 -6.38 -16.86 -6.74
CA THR A 40 -7.39 -17.89 -6.98
C THR A 40 -8.79 -17.31 -7.01
N TRP A 41 -9.58 -17.74 -7.97
CA TRP A 41 -11.02 -17.46 -8.02
C TRP A 41 -11.76 -18.62 -8.66
N GLN A 42 -13.09 -18.61 -8.55
CA GLN A 42 -13.94 -19.64 -9.14
C GLN A 42 -15.11 -19.00 -9.87
N THR A 43 -15.56 -19.69 -10.91
CA THR A 43 -16.83 -19.40 -11.60
C THR A 43 -17.94 -20.28 -11.04
N ALA A 44 -19.16 -20.09 -11.52
CA ALA A 44 -20.31 -20.89 -11.09
C ALA A 44 -20.34 -22.32 -11.68
N TYR A 45 -19.46 -22.64 -12.64
CA TYR A 45 -19.43 -23.93 -13.30
C TYR A 45 -18.58 -24.96 -12.54
N PRO A 46 -19.00 -26.24 -12.46
CA PRO A 46 -18.16 -27.33 -11.96
C PRO A 46 -16.82 -27.37 -12.72
N GLY A 47 -15.71 -27.39 -11.99
CA GLY A 47 -14.36 -27.38 -12.56
C GLY A 47 -13.84 -25.99 -12.99
N GLY A 48 -14.65 -24.94 -12.94
CA GLY A 48 -14.28 -23.58 -13.32
C GLY A 48 -13.45 -22.83 -12.26
N LYS A 49 -12.45 -23.50 -11.68
CA LYS A 49 -11.52 -22.93 -10.70
C LYS A 49 -10.27 -22.43 -11.43
N TYR A 50 -9.89 -21.19 -11.14
CA TYR A 50 -8.70 -20.56 -11.70
C TYR A 50 -7.68 -20.37 -10.59
N ARG A 51 -6.43 -20.73 -10.89
CA ARG A 51 -5.26 -20.48 -10.04
C ARG A 51 -4.15 -19.97 -10.93
N VAL A 52 -3.85 -18.69 -10.78
CA VAL A 52 -2.90 -17.94 -11.62
C VAL A 52 -1.80 -17.39 -10.71
N ARG A 53 -0.57 -17.33 -11.19
CA ARG A 53 0.54 -16.73 -10.41
C ARG A 53 0.48 -15.20 -10.49
N LEU A 54 1.08 -14.50 -9.52
CA LEU A 54 1.23 -13.05 -9.62
C LEU A 54 1.95 -12.63 -10.90
N SER A 55 2.98 -13.37 -11.31
CA SER A 55 3.71 -13.12 -12.57
C SER A 55 2.80 -13.15 -13.79
N GLU A 56 1.94 -14.16 -13.91
CA GLU A 56 1.01 -14.34 -15.03
C GLU A 56 -0.07 -13.24 -15.04
N MET A 57 -0.51 -12.78 -13.87
CA MET A 57 -1.47 -11.68 -13.77
C MET A 57 -0.83 -10.34 -14.12
N TYR A 58 0.42 -10.14 -13.68
CA TYR A 58 1.22 -8.95 -13.99
C TYR A 58 1.53 -8.84 -15.49
N GLU A 59 1.83 -9.96 -16.16
CA GLU A 59 2.02 -10.01 -17.62
C GLU A 59 0.77 -9.61 -18.42
N ARG A 60 -0.43 -9.86 -17.87
CA ARG A 60 -1.69 -9.47 -18.51
C ARG A 60 -2.04 -8.02 -18.27
N ASP A 61 -2.02 -7.61 -17.00
CA ASP A 61 -2.28 -6.25 -16.58
C ASP A 61 -1.66 -6.03 -15.18
N PRO A 62 -0.58 -5.23 -15.07
CA PRO A 62 0.04 -4.95 -13.79
C PRO A 62 -0.89 -4.16 -12.85
N CYS A 63 -1.81 -3.35 -13.40
CA CYS A 63 -2.79 -2.61 -12.60
C CYS A 63 -3.79 -3.55 -11.91
N MET A 64 -4.09 -4.69 -12.53
CA MET A 64 -5.01 -5.69 -11.96
C MET A 64 -4.45 -6.30 -10.67
N VAL A 65 -3.13 -6.45 -10.57
CA VAL A 65 -2.45 -6.91 -9.34
C VAL A 65 -2.67 -5.89 -8.22
N MET A 66 -2.38 -4.61 -8.48
CA MET A 66 -2.60 -3.52 -7.52
C MET A 66 -4.07 -3.43 -7.08
N TRP A 67 -5.00 -3.52 -8.03
CA TRP A 67 -6.44 -3.54 -7.76
C TRP A 67 -6.84 -4.71 -6.84
N TRP A 68 -6.23 -5.88 -7.02
CA TRP A 68 -6.54 -7.06 -6.22
C TRP A 68 -6.12 -6.89 -4.75
N PHE A 69 -4.93 -6.34 -4.50
CA PHE A 69 -4.45 -6.01 -3.15
C PHE A 69 -5.31 -4.92 -2.51
N LEU A 70 -5.63 -3.84 -3.22
CA LEU A 70 -6.51 -2.79 -2.72
C LEU A 70 -7.91 -3.34 -2.36
N LYS A 71 -8.45 -4.23 -3.19
CA LYS A 71 -9.72 -4.90 -2.93
C LYS A 71 -9.66 -5.73 -1.64
N ASP A 72 -8.56 -6.44 -1.40
CA ASP A 72 -8.39 -7.25 -0.19
C ASP A 72 -8.33 -6.37 1.06
N GLU A 73 -7.52 -5.30 1.04
CA GLU A 73 -7.40 -4.32 2.13
C GLU A 73 -8.72 -3.62 2.46
N VAL A 74 -9.50 -3.25 1.44
CA VAL A 74 -10.84 -2.68 1.64
C VAL A 74 -11.78 -3.71 2.26
N ASN A 75 -11.79 -4.95 1.74
CA ASN A 75 -12.67 -5.99 2.27
C ASN A 75 -12.28 -6.42 3.69
N HIS A 76 -11.00 -6.35 4.08
CA HIS A 76 -10.53 -6.64 5.42
C HIS A 76 -11.33 -5.87 6.49
N HIS A 77 -11.70 -4.62 6.19
CA HIS A 77 -12.46 -3.77 7.10
C HIS A 77 -13.96 -3.62 6.71
N PHE A 78 -14.27 -3.66 5.41
CA PHE A 78 -15.57 -3.22 4.88
C PHE A 78 -16.36 -4.31 4.12
N VAL A 79 -16.17 -5.60 4.41
CA VAL A 79 -16.83 -6.72 3.69
C VAL A 79 -18.36 -6.77 3.79
N ARG A 80 -18.98 -6.19 4.81
CA ARG A 80 -20.41 -6.46 5.13
C ARG A 80 -21.40 -5.84 4.15
N LYS A 81 -21.06 -4.73 3.49
CA LYS A 81 -21.99 -3.97 2.64
C LYS A 81 -21.35 -3.66 1.29
N LEU A 82 -22.07 -3.96 0.20
CA LEU A 82 -21.56 -3.77 -1.16
C LEU A 82 -21.10 -2.32 -1.42
N LYS A 83 -21.91 -1.33 -1.02
CA LYS A 83 -21.58 0.10 -1.15
C LYS A 83 -20.22 0.44 -0.53
N MET A 84 -19.95 -0.09 0.66
CA MET A 84 -18.70 0.15 1.39
C MET A 84 -17.50 -0.54 0.75
N ARG A 85 -17.72 -1.65 0.02
CA ARG A 85 -16.66 -2.38 -0.69
C ARG A 85 -16.28 -1.71 -2.00
N VAL A 86 -17.27 -1.23 -2.76
CA VAL A 86 -17.07 -0.75 -4.13
C VAL A 86 -16.66 0.72 -4.15
N ALA A 87 -17.35 1.59 -3.41
CA ALA A 87 -17.15 3.04 -3.50
C ALA A 87 -15.72 3.51 -3.14
N PRO A 88 -14.97 2.89 -2.20
CA PRO A 88 -13.58 3.26 -1.97
C PRO A 88 -12.64 2.88 -3.11
N LEU A 89 -12.93 1.78 -3.82
CA LEU A 89 -12.09 1.28 -4.90
C LEU A 89 -12.16 2.17 -6.14
N GLU A 90 -13.33 2.72 -6.44
CA GLU A 90 -13.52 3.70 -7.55
C GLU A 90 -12.71 4.99 -7.35
N LYS A 91 -12.23 5.27 -6.14
CA LYS A 91 -11.39 6.43 -5.83
C LYS A 91 -9.90 6.19 -6.13
N ALA A 92 -9.52 4.96 -6.47
CA ALA A 92 -8.17 4.58 -6.84
C ALA A 92 -8.01 4.67 -8.36
N TRP A 93 -7.11 5.54 -8.81
CA TRP A 93 -6.70 5.63 -10.21
C TRP A 93 -5.37 4.91 -10.36
N LEU A 94 -5.31 3.90 -11.22
CA LEU A 94 -4.15 3.03 -11.40
C LEU A 94 -3.56 3.24 -12.79
N TYR A 95 -2.25 3.54 -12.84
CA TYR A 95 -1.50 3.69 -14.08
C TYR A 95 -0.19 2.89 -14.00
N GLU A 96 0.08 2.12 -15.04
CA GLU A 96 1.33 1.36 -15.16
C GLU A 96 2.56 2.28 -15.27
N ASP A 97 2.38 3.40 -15.96
CA ASP A 97 3.41 4.41 -16.21
C ASP A 97 3.26 5.63 -15.29
N SER A 98 4.15 6.61 -15.48
CA SER A 98 4.11 7.92 -14.81
C SER A 98 3.07 8.88 -15.39
N ILE A 99 2.51 8.57 -16.57
CA ILE A 99 1.60 9.46 -17.31
C ILE A 99 0.17 9.23 -16.84
N HIS A 100 -0.52 10.32 -16.46
CA HIS A 100 -1.92 10.30 -16.08
C HIS A 100 -2.68 11.55 -16.57
N PRO A 101 -3.98 11.47 -16.92
CA PRO A 101 -4.78 12.59 -17.41
C PRO A 101 -5.17 13.60 -16.31
N HIS A 102 -4.87 13.33 -15.05
CA HIS A 102 -5.33 14.10 -13.90
C HIS A 102 -4.47 15.34 -13.53
N ALA A 103 -3.86 15.99 -14.53
CA ALA A 103 -3.04 17.18 -14.30
C ALA A 103 -3.83 18.33 -13.64
N ASP A 104 -5.09 18.52 -14.05
CA ASP A 104 -6.01 19.56 -13.53
C ASP A 104 -6.32 19.39 -12.02
N LYS A 105 -6.22 18.17 -11.50
CA LYS A 105 -6.49 17.88 -10.08
C LYS A 105 -5.32 18.28 -9.16
N HIS A 106 -4.17 18.67 -9.71
CA HIS A 106 -2.94 19.01 -8.98
C HIS A 106 -2.63 18.03 -7.82
N PRO A 107 -2.43 16.73 -8.10
CA PRO A 107 -2.25 15.73 -7.06
C PRO A 107 -0.97 16.00 -6.25
N ARG A 108 -1.12 16.08 -4.92
CA ARG A 108 0.02 16.23 -4.02
C ARG A 108 0.76 14.88 -3.88
N PRO A 109 2.10 14.85 -3.95
CA PRO A 109 2.87 13.65 -3.66
C PRO A 109 2.59 13.14 -2.23
N ILE A 110 2.26 11.86 -2.11
CA ILE A 110 2.04 11.20 -0.81
C ILE A 110 3.37 10.65 -0.29
N THR A 111 3.76 11.09 0.91
CA THR A 111 4.96 10.60 1.58
C THR A 111 4.55 9.76 2.78
N TRP A 112 4.95 8.49 2.83
CA TRP A 112 4.77 7.62 3.99
C TRP A 112 6.13 7.11 4.48
N LYS A 113 6.17 6.66 5.73
CA LYS A 113 7.36 6.04 6.33
C LYS A 113 7.03 4.60 6.64
N ASP A 114 7.88 3.68 6.22
CA ASP A 114 7.72 2.27 6.57
C ASP A 114 7.94 2.09 8.08
N PRO A 115 7.11 1.28 8.76
CA PRO A 115 7.18 1.11 10.22
C PRO A 115 8.38 0.28 10.67
N SER A 116 9.16 -0.30 9.75
CA SER A 116 10.40 -1.02 10.06
C SER A 116 11.59 -0.07 10.09
N PRO A 117 11.96 0.54 11.24
CA PRO A 117 13.20 1.29 11.33
C PRO A 117 14.35 0.32 11.06
N THR A 118 15.19 0.66 10.09
CA THR A 118 16.43 -0.06 9.85
C THR A 118 17.33 0.01 11.09
N GLY A 119 18.14 -1.02 11.33
CA GLY A 119 19.08 -1.13 12.46
C GLY A 119 18.55 -1.95 13.65
N TRP A 120 18.82 -3.25 13.66
CA TRP A 120 18.51 -4.13 14.81
C TRP A 120 19.34 -3.78 16.06
N ARG A 121 20.56 -3.27 15.87
CA ARG A 121 21.50 -2.88 16.93
C ARG A 121 22.22 -1.62 16.51
N TYR A 122 22.32 -0.70 17.46
CA TYR A 122 23.16 0.48 17.36
C TYR A 122 24.25 0.37 18.41
N LYS A 123 25.49 0.62 18.01
CA LYS A 123 26.62 0.77 18.92
C LYS A 123 27.07 2.21 18.84
N ASP A 124 26.97 2.93 19.94
CA ASP A 124 27.51 4.28 20.00
C ASP A 124 29.04 4.21 19.84
N PRO A 125 29.63 5.11 19.03
CA PRO A 125 31.08 5.19 18.95
C PRO A 125 31.66 5.69 20.29
N GLN A 126 32.91 5.35 20.56
CA GLN A 126 33.59 5.80 21.76
C GLN A 126 33.94 7.30 21.64
N PHE A 127 33.41 8.12 22.54
CA PHE A 127 33.71 9.55 22.59
C PHE A 127 34.67 9.85 23.75
N GLN A 128 35.58 10.80 23.55
CA GLN A 128 36.36 11.36 24.66
C GLN A 128 35.44 12.21 25.55
N GLN A 129 35.36 11.87 26.84
CA GLN A 129 34.62 12.66 27.81
C GLN A 129 35.32 14.01 28.00
N ARG A 130 34.55 15.11 27.85
CA ARG A 130 35.02 16.46 28.13
C ARG A 130 34.53 16.89 29.49
N TRP A 131 35.45 17.24 30.37
CA TRP A 131 35.16 17.67 31.73
C TRP A 131 35.02 19.18 31.83
N ARG A 132 34.17 19.67 32.73
CA ARG A 132 34.00 21.10 33.04
C ARG A 132 34.89 21.50 34.22
N PRO A 133 35.37 22.76 34.29
CA PRO A 133 36.24 23.22 35.39
C PRO A 133 35.65 23.01 36.79
N ASN A 134 34.33 23.01 36.92
CA ASN A 134 33.62 22.92 38.19
C ASN A 134 33.29 21.46 38.61
N GLU A 135 33.59 20.45 37.79
CA GLU A 135 33.27 19.04 38.09
C GLU A 135 34.21 18.41 39.12
N PHE A 136 35.36 19.04 39.40
CA PHE A 136 36.37 18.52 40.32
C PHE A 136 36.47 19.30 41.64
N MET A 137 35.58 20.26 41.90
CA MET A 137 35.53 20.99 43.16
C MET A 137 34.46 20.38 44.08
N GLN A 138 34.92 19.69 45.14
CA GLN A 138 34.15 19.44 46.38
C GLN A 138 34.35 20.60 47.35
#